data_AF-A0A511Y7U8-F1
#
_entry.id   AF-A0A511Y7U8-F1
#
_cell.length_a   1.000
_cell.length_b   1.000
_cell.length_c   1.000
_cell.angle_alpha   90.00
_cell.angle_beta   90.00
_cell.angle_gamma   90.00
#
_symmetry.space_group_name_H-M   'P 1'
#
loop_
_entity.id
_entity.type
_entity.pdbx_description
1 polymer ?
#
loop_
_entity_poly.entity_id
_entity_poly.type
_entity_poly.pdbx_seq_one_letter_code
_entity_poly.pdbx_strand_id
1 'polypeptide(L)'
;MVSIDLYKQEVKELTELLRNEWDDVRSVAEQNDLSPTNTFLLSFIEDEDENETCLFFNTEKGLYLYEKNEDKISFKKVESSDVEKDFPQVKVVEDLENFDSW
;
A
#
# COMPACT_ATOMS: atom_id res chain seq x y z
N MET A 1 6.34 -6.72 19.91
CA MET A 1 6.07 -7.34 18.61
C MET A 1 4.63 -7.02 18.28
N VAL A 2 4.37 -6.25 17.22
CA VAL A 2 3.01 -5.97 16.75
C VAL A 2 2.41 -7.29 16.26
N SER A 3 1.11 -7.54 16.53
CA SER A 3 0.43 -8.76 16.08
C SER A 3 0.24 -8.72 14.56
N ILE A 4 0.32 -9.87 13.89
CA ILE A 4 -0.03 -10.00 12.47
C ILE A 4 -1.47 -9.55 12.21
N ASP A 5 -2.37 -9.76 13.18
CA ASP A 5 -3.77 -9.36 13.09
C ASP A 5 -3.94 -7.82 13.04
N LEU A 6 -3.04 -7.07 13.70
CA LEU A 6 -3.05 -5.61 13.62
C LEU A 6 -2.67 -5.15 12.21
N TYR A 7 -1.69 -5.79 11.58
CA TYR A 7 -1.34 -5.49 10.18
C TYR A 7 -2.48 -5.82 9.23
N LYS A 8 -3.17 -6.96 9.42
CA LYS A 8 -4.35 -7.30 8.61
C LYS A 8 -5.45 -6.25 8.73
N GLN A 9 -5.75 -5.81 9.95
CA GLN A 9 -6.73 -4.76 10.19
C GLN A 9 -6.33 -3.45 9.51
N GLU A 10 -5.07 -3.01 9.67
CA GLU A 10 -4.56 -1.80 9.05
C GLU A 10 -4.65 -1.86 7.52
N VAL A 11 -4.21 -2.97 6.91
CA VAL A 11 -4.31 -3.15 5.45
C VAL A 11 -5.77 -3.15 4.98
N LYS A 12 -6.69 -3.68 5.78
CA LYS A 12 -8.12 -3.66 5.47
C LYS A 12 -8.68 -2.25 5.46
N GLU A 13 -8.44 -1.49 6.52
CA GLU A 13 -8.86 -0.09 6.65
C GLU A 13 -8.27 0.77 5.53
N LEU A 14 -6.96 0.68 5.27
CA LEU A 14 -6.28 1.41 4.21
C LEU A 14 -6.80 1.04 2.81
N THR A 15 -7.08 -0.24 2.57
CA THR A 15 -7.61 -0.69 1.28
C THR A 15 -9.06 -0.23 1.08
N GLU A 16 -9.87 -0.18 2.14
CA GLU A 16 -11.22 0.40 2.08
C GLU A 16 -11.16 1.91 1.79
N LEU A 17 -10.23 2.64 2.41
CA LEU A 17 -9.99 4.06 2.13
C LEU A 17 -9.54 4.28 0.69
N LEU A 18 -8.56 3.52 0.19
CA LEU A 18 -8.13 3.56 -1.21
C LEU A 18 -9.31 3.40 -2.18
N ARG A 19 -10.20 2.44 -1.90
CA ARG A 19 -11.30 2.09 -2.82
C ARG A 19 -12.49 3.04 -2.76
N ASN A 20 -12.72 3.70 -1.62
CA ASN A 20 -13.96 4.45 -1.40
C ASN A 20 -13.76 5.94 -1.11
N GLU A 21 -12.64 6.36 -0.52
CA GLU A 21 -12.49 7.71 0.06
C GLU A 21 -11.28 8.50 -0.48
N TRP A 22 -10.12 7.86 -0.65
CA TRP A 22 -8.88 8.52 -1.07
C TRP A 22 -8.72 8.52 -2.59
N ASP A 23 -9.43 9.44 -3.25
CA ASP A 23 -9.45 9.57 -4.72
C ASP A 23 -8.08 9.93 -5.32
N ASP A 24 -7.24 10.66 -4.58
CA ASP A 24 -5.87 11.02 -4.96
C ASP A 24 -4.94 9.79 -4.98
N VAL A 25 -4.93 9.01 -3.89
CA VAL A 25 -4.15 7.76 -3.81
C VAL A 25 -4.67 6.74 -4.82
N ARG A 26 -5.99 6.66 -5.03
CA ARG A 26 -6.60 5.83 -6.08
C ARG A 26 -6.14 6.24 -7.47
N SER A 27 -6.10 7.55 -7.74
CA SER A 27 -5.61 8.09 -9.01
C SER A 27 -4.15 7.72 -9.26
N VAL A 28 -3.30 7.72 -8.23
CA VAL A 28 -1.90 7.25 -8.35
C VAL A 28 -1.84 5.80 -8.80
N ALA A 29 -2.63 4.91 -8.21
CA ALA A 29 -2.69 3.51 -8.60
C ALA A 29 -3.15 3.38 -10.07
N GLU A 30 -4.26 4.01 -10.44
CA GLU A 30 -4.84 3.93 -11.78
C GLU A 30 -3.92 4.48 -12.88
N GLN A 31 -3.26 5.62 -12.63
CA GLN A 31 -2.30 6.22 -13.57
C GLN A 31 -1.08 5.34 -13.83
N ASN A 32 -0.76 4.44 -12.89
CA ASN A 32 0.32 3.47 -13.00
C ASN A 32 -0.19 2.06 -13.38
N ASP A 33 -1.38 1.98 -13.97
CA ASP A 33 -2.00 0.75 -14.45
C ASP A 33 -2.26 -0.28 -13.32
N LEU A 34 -2.38 0.17 -12.06
CA LEU A 34 -2.79 -0.66 -10.94
C LEU A 34 -4.30 -0.52 -10.74
N SER A 35 -5.08 -1.52 -11.16
CA SER A 35 -6.53 -1.52 -10.93
C SER A 35 -6.84 -1.54 -9.43
N PRO A 36 -7.64 -0.61 -8.88
CA PRO A 36 -7.97 -0.57 -7.44
C PRO A 36 -8.67 -1.81 -6.91
N THR A 37 -9.36 -2.56 -7.77
CA THR A 37 -10.01 -3.84 -7.38
C THR A 37 -9.01 -4.93 -7.05
N ASN A 38 -7.86 -4.91 -7.71
CA ASN A 38 -6.81 -5.92 -7.59
C ASN A 38 -5.60 -5.39 -6.81
N THR A 39 -5.76 -4.21 -6.20
CA THR A 39 -4.72 -3.50 -5.46
C THR A 39 -5.12 -3.34 -4.01
N PHE A 40 -4.16 -3.58 -3.13
CA PHE A 40 -4.24 -3.40 -1.69
C PHE A 40 -3.27 -2.29 -1.30
N LEU A 41 -3.70 -1.42 -0.40
CA LEU A 41 -2.83 -0.41 0.20
C LEU A 41 -2.26 -0.99 1.49
N LEU A 42 -0.98 -1.37 1.46
CA LEU A 42 -0.33 -2.02 2.60
C LEU A 42 0.07 -1.03 3.69
N SER A 43 0.41 0.19 3.30
CA SER A 43 0.80 1.25 4.21
C SER A 43 0.65 2.60 3.52
N PHE A 44 0.29 3.60 4.32
CA PHE A 44 0.26 5.01 3.95
C PHE A 44 0.90 5.80 5.08
N ILE A 45 1.87 6.65 4.75
CA ILE A 45 2.55 7.54 5.68
C ILE A 45 2.57 8.92 5.06
N GLU A 46 2.12 9.91 5.83
CA GLU A 46 2.23 11.33 5.51
C GLU A 46 2.91 12.01 6.70
N ASP A 47 3.97 12.76 6.44
CA ASP A 47 4.69 13.50 7.49
C ASP A 47 4.20 14.96 7.62
N GLU A 48 4.78 15.70 8.57
CA GLU A 48 4.40 17.09 8.85
C GLU A 48 4.69 18.04 7.67
N ASP A 49 5.53 17.64 6.72
CA ASP A 49 5.92 18.40 5.52
C ASP A 49 5.11 17.96 4.29
N GLU A 50 3.98 17.25 4.48
CA GLU A 50 3.12 16.70 3.42
C GLU A 50 3.87 15.72 2.47
N ASN A 51 4.95 15.07 2.95
CA ASN A 51 5.59 14.01 2.18
C ASN A 51 4.80 12.73 2.33
N GLU A 52 4.35 12.18 1.20
CA GLU A 52 3.53 10.98 1.14
C GLU A 52 4.37 9.77 0.74
N THR A 53 4.18 8.66 1.44
CA THR A 53 4.74 7.36 1.07
C THR A 53 3.65 6.29 1.11
N CYS A 54 3.43 5.59 -0.01
CA CYS A 54 2.44 4.53 -0.12
C CYS A 54 3.11 3.22 -0.58
N LEU A 55 2.75 2.11 0.05
CA LEU A 55 3.12 0.79 -0.43
C LEU A 55 1.89 0.06 -0.97
N PHE A 56 1.85 -0.13 -2.29
CA PHE A 56 0.80 -0.87 -2.97
C PHE A 56 1.21 -2.32 -3.20
N PHE A 57 0.27 -3.25 -3.03
CA PHE A 57 0.39 -4.60 -3.57
C PHE A 57 -0.71 -4.85 -4.60
N ASN A 58 -0.32 -5.14 -5.83
CA ASN A 58 -1.24 -5.57 -6.87
C ASN A 58 -1.08 -7.07 -7.12
N THR A 59 -2.18 -7.83 -7.09
CA THR A 59 -2.15 -9.31 -7.19
C THR A 59 -1.58 -9.82 -8.51
N GLU A 60 -1.60 -9.02 -9.57
CA GLU A 60 -1.09 -9.38 -10.89
C GLU A 60 0.34 -8.84 -11.14
N LYS A 61 0.72 -7.75 -10.45
CA LYS A 61 1.92 -6.97 -10.79
C LYS A 61 2.98 -6.92 -9.69
N GLY A 62 2.61 -7.24 -8.45
CA GLY A 62 3.50 -7.24 -7.28
C GLY A 62 3.49 -5.92 -6.50
N LEU A 63 4.58 -5.66 -5.79
CA LEU A 63 4.71 -4.50 -4.89
C LEU A 63 5.21 -3.25 -5.61
N TYR A 64 4.63 -2.11 -5.26
CA TYR A 64 5.04 -0.80 -5.76
C TYR A 64 5.12 0.20 -4.62
N LEU A 65 6.25 0.89 -4.53
CA LEU A 65 6.47 1.99 -3.61
C LEU A 65 6.27 3.32 -4.34
N TYR A 66 5.36 4.12 -3.83
CA TYR A 66 5.13 5.49 -4.23
C TYR A 66 5.71 6.43 -3.17
N GLU A 67 6.45 7.45 -3.60
CA GLU A 67 6.96 8.50 -2.73
C GLU A 67 6.73 9.84 -3.43
N LYS A 68 6.16 10.80 -2.70
CA LYS A 68 5.96 12.17 -3.16
C LYS A 68 6.47 13.14 -2.09
N ASN A 69 7.29 14.09 -2.53
CA ASN A 69 7.73 15.23 -1.76
C ASN A 69 7.72 16.47 -2.66
N GLU A 70 8.06 17.65 -2.10
CA GLU A 70 8.07 18.93 -2.83
C GLU A 70 8.88 18.88 -4.14
N ASP A 71 9.96 18.10 -4.17
CA ASP A 71 10.92 18.08 -5.29
C ASP A 71 10.67 16.95 -6.30
N LYS A 72 10.01 15.86 -5.87
CA LYS A 72 10.04 14.59 -6.60
C LYS A 72 8.81 13.73 -6.35
N ILE A 73 8.34 13.15 -7.45
CA ILE A 73 7.42 12.01 -7.45
C ILE A 73 8.16 10.77 -7.95
N SER A 74 7.95 9.66 -7.26
CA SER A 74 8.65 8.39 -7.40
C SER A 74 7.61 7.28 -7.38
N PHE A 75 7.61 6.39 -8.38
CA PHE A 75 6.78 5.19 -8.40
C PHE A 75 7.62 4.05 -8.95
N LYS A 76 7.95 3.08 -8.10
CA LYS A 76 8.90 2.01 -8.44
C LYS A 76 8.41 0.67 -7.96
N LYS A 77 8.63 -0.36 -8.77
CA LYS A 77 8.45 -1.75 -8.34
C LYS A 77 9.53 -2.10 -7.31
N VAL A 78 9.15 -2.80 -6.25
CA VAL A 78 10.03 -3.20 -5.14
C VAL A 78 9.82 -4.68 -4.81
N GLU A 79 10.77 -5.30 -4.11
CA GLU A 79 10.60 -6.63 -3.56
C GLU A 79 10.34 -6.55 -2.04
N SER A 80 9.65 -7.54 -1.47
CA SER A 80 9.29 -7.54 -0.04
C SER A 80 10.52 -7.37 0.86
N SER A 81 11.65 -7.98 0.50
CA SER A 81 12.91 -7.90 1.25
C SER A 81 13.50 -6.49 1.34
N ASP A 82 13.17 -5.62 0.38
CA ASP A 82 13.68 -4.26 0.32
C ASP A 82 12.91 -3.32 1.25
N VAL A 83 11.65 -3.65 1.55
CA VAL A 83 10.70 -2.76 2.24
C VAL A 83 10.22 -3.31 3.59
N GLU A 84 10.40 -4.60 3.91
CA GLU A 84 9.84 -5.23 5.10
C GLU A 84 10.21 -4.56 6.43
N LYS A 85 11.41 -3.96 6.51
CA LYS A 85 11.85 -3.28 7.74
C LYS A 85 11.06 -2.01 8.04
N ASP A 86 10.72 -1.28 6.98
CA ASP A 86 10.02 0.00 7.07
C ASP A 86 8.50 -0.20 6.98
N PHE A 87 8.07 -1.25 6.26
CA PHE A 87 6.69 -1.61 5.99
C PHE A 87 6.41 -3.07 6.37
N PRO A 88 6.34 -3.39 7.67
CA PRO A 88 6.17 -4.76 8.14
C PRO A 88 4.82 -5.39 7.73
N GLN A 89 3.84 -4.57 7.29
CA GLN A 89 2.57 -5.00 6.73
C GLN A 89 2.76 -5.89 5.49
N VAL A 90 3.90 -5.82 4.79
CA VAL A 90 4.20 -6.72 3.68
C VAL A 90 4.12 -8.21 4.05
N LYS A 91 4.24 -8.54 5.34
CA LYS A 91 4.08 -9.90 5.86
C LYS A 91 2.68 -10.48 5.67
N VAL A 92 1.65 -9.66 5.48
CA VAL A 92 0.28 -10.15 5.24
C VAL A 92 0.02 -10.50 3.78
N VAL A 93 0.94 -10.15 2.86
CA VAL A 93 0.75 -10.34 1.41
C VAL A 93 0.46 -11.80 1.05
N GLU A 94 1.14 -12.74 1.71
CA GLU A 94 0.95 -14.17 1.48
C GLU A 94 -0.45 -14.68 1.88
N ASP A 95 -1.17 -13.93 2.72
CA ASP A 95 -2.51 -14.29 3.22
C ASP A 95 -3.63 -13.43 2.60
N LEU A 96 -3.30 -12.53 1.65
CA LEU A 96 -4.29 -11.63 1.03
C LEU A 96 -5.39 -12.36 0.25
N GLU A 97 -5.18 -13.62 -0.12
CA GLU A 97 -6.26 -14.45 -0.69
C GLU A 97 -7.44 -14.63 0.28
N ASN A 98 -7.21 -14.46 1.59
CA ASN A 98 -8.21 -14.53 2.65
C ASN A 98 -8.68 -13.14 3.12
N PHE A 99 -8.37 -12.07 2.38
CA PHE A 99 -8.64 -10.68 2.78
C PHE A 99 -10.08 -10.43 3.25
N ASP A 100 -11.07 -10.99 2.56
CA ASP A 100 -12.50 -10.83 2.92
C ASP A 100 -12.88 -11.51 4.24
N SER A 101 -12.02 -12.42 4.74
CA SER A 101 -12.21 -13.16 5.99
C SER A 101 -11.43 -12.58 7.18
N TRP A 102 -10.67 -11.51 6.97
CA TRP A 102 -9.95 -10.80 8.04
C TRP A 102 -10.86 -9.92 8.90
#